data_AF-A0AAU3SZ56-F1
#
_entry.id   AF-A0AAU3SZ56-F1
#
_cell.length_a   1.000
_cell.length_b   1.000
_cell.length_c   1.000
_cell.angle_alpha   90.00
_cell.angle_beta   90.00
_cell.angle_gamma   90.00
#
_symmetry.space_group_name_H-M   'P 1'
#
loop_
_entity.id
_entity.type
_entity.pdbx_description
1 polymer ?
#
loop_
_entity_poly.entity_id
_entity_poly.type
_entity_poly.pdbx_seq_one_letter_code
_entity_poly.pdbx_strand_id
1 'polypeptide(L)' 'MDGRPSPAALEWMMALPDGWTDLPGIGPKARRRLLGNAVCPAQAYAALAVLVPRLHEGAPGAAPTLDTSGPYG' A
#
# COMPACT_ATOMS: atom_id res chain seq x y z
N MET A 1 -1.76 -24.88 -12.53
CA MET A 1 -1.89 -23.62 -11.75
C MET A 1 -0.58 -22.87 -11.87
N ASP A 2 -0.58 -21.57 -12.10
CA ASP A 2 0.58 -20.71 -12.38
C ASP A 2 1.44 -20.37 -11.13
N GLY A 3 1.26 -21.11 -10.03
CA GLY A 3 2.00 -20.96 -8.78
C GLY A 3 1.69 -19.69 -7.98
N ARG A 4 0.79 -18.83 -8.47
CA ARG A 4 0.46 -17.55 -7.83
C ARG A 4 -0.64 -17.74 -6.77
N PRO A 5 -0.56 -17.02 -5.63
CA PRO A 5 -1.61 -17.05 -4.62
C PRO A 5 -2.93 -16.51 -5.21
N SER A 6 -4.04 -17.07 -4.75
CA SER A 6 -5.38 -16.57 -5.09
C SER A 6 -5.63 -15.20 -4.45
N PRO A 7 -6.59 -14.40 -4.95
CA PRO A 7 -7.00 -13.17 -4.28
C PRO A 7 -7.35 -13.37 -2.80
N ALA A 8 -8.11 -14.43 -2.48
CA ALA A 8 -8.47 -14.74 -1.09
C ALA A 8 -7.25 -15.07 -0.21
N ALA A 9 -6.27 -15.80 -0.76
CA ALA A 9 -5.02 -16.07 -0.02
C ALA A 9 -4.23 -14.79 0.26
N LEU A 10 -4.22 -13.84 -0.68
CA LEU A 10 -3.59 -12.53 -0.50
C LEU A 10 -4.36 -11.65 0.52
N GLU A 11 -5.70 -11.67 0.50
CA GLU A 11 -6.54 -11.00 1.50
C GLU A 11 -6.24 -11.52 2.91
N TRP A 12 -6.17 -12.84 3.08
CA TRP A 12 -5.80 -13.48 4.34
C TRP A 12 -4.39 -13.09 4.81
N MET A 13 -3.40 -13.12 3.91
CA MET A 13 -2.02 -12.72 4.23
C MET A 13 -1.92 -11.26 4.71
N MET A 14 -2.79 -10.38 4.20
CA MET A 14 -2.85 -8.97 4.58
C MET A 14 -3.76 -8.71 5.78
N ALA A 15 -4.36 -9.75 6.38
CA ALA A 15 -5.37 -9.66 7.42
C ALA A 15 -6.57 -8.77 7.02
N LEU A 16 -6.94 -8.80 5.74
CA LEU A 16 -8.13 -8.13 5.22
C LEU A 16 -9.36 -9.03 5.43
N PRO A 17 -10.57 -8.44 5.57
CA PRO A 17 -11.80 -9.22 5.56
C PRO A 17 -11.94 -10.07 4.29
N ASP A 18 -12.58 -11.23 4.42
CA ASP A 18 -12.86 -12.09 3.28
C ASP A 18 -13.70 -11.34 2.22
N GLY A 19 -13.25 -11.41 0.96
CA GLY A 19 -13.94 -10.72 -0.13
C GLY A 19 -13.72 -9.21 -0.15
N TRP A 20 -12.74 -8.68 0.60
CA TRP A 20 -12.41 -7.25 0.61
C TRP A 20 -12.21 -6.66 -0.79
N THR A 21 -11.66 -7.43 -1.74
CA THR A 21 -11.47 -6.99 -3.13
C THR A 21 -12.50 -7.56 -4.11
N ASP A 22 -13.60 -8.14 -3.62
CA ASP A 22 -14.65 -8.68 -4.46
C ASP A 22 -15.57 -7.57 -5.01
N LEU A 23 -14.99 -6.77 -5.91
CA LEU A 23 -15.61 -5.59 -6.48
C LEU A 23 -16.37 -5.94 -7.78
N PRO A 24 -17.57 -5.40 -8.00
CA PRO A 24 -18.33 -5.59 -9.23
C PRO A 24 -17.48 -5.25 -10.47
N GLY A 25 -17.46 -6.15 -11.45
CA GLY A 25 -16.72 -5.96 -12.71
C GLY A 25 -15.21 -6.20 -12.62
N ILE A 26 -14.66 -6.60 -11.47
CA ILE A 26 -13.23 -6.86 -11.30
C ILE A 26 -12.94 -8.37 -11.26
N GLY A 27 -12.28 -8.88 -12.31
CA GLY A 27 -11.88 -10.28 -12.38
C GLY A 27 -10.70 -10.64 -11.46
N PRO A 28 -10.46 -11.94 -11.18
CA PRO A 28 -9.42 -12.39 -10.24
C PRO A 28 -8.00 -11.91 -10.55
N LYS A 29 -7.65 -11.75 -11.84
CA LYS A 29 -6.35 -11.20 -12.26
C LYS A 29 -6.19 -9.75 -11.84
N ALA A 30 -7.24 -8.95 -11.98
CA ALA A 30 -7.24 -7.55 -11.58
C ALA A 30 -7.24 -7.41 -10.05
N ARG A 31 -7.97 -8.27 -9.32
CA ARG A 31 -7.91 -8.34 -7.85
C ARG A 31 -6.50 -8.66 -7.34
N ARG A 32 -5.81 -9.64 -7.91
CA ARG A 32 -4.40 -9.91 -7.57
C ARG A 32 -3.49 -8.73 -7.84
N ARG A 33 -3.69 -8.03 -8.97
CA ARG A 33 -2.93 -6.82 -9.29
C ARG A 33 -3.23 -5.71 -8.27
N LEU A 34 -4.48 -5.55 -7.85
CA LEU A 34 -4.85 -4.58 -6.81
C LEU A 34 -4.14 -4.89 -5.49
N LEU A 35 -4.26 -6.13 -5.00
CA LEU A 35 -3.62 -6.58 -3.76
C LEU A 35 -2.09 -6.46 -3.81
N GLY A 36 -1.47 -6.82 -4.93
CA GLY A 36 -0.02 -6.72 -5.11
C GLY A 36 0.52 -5.29 -5.22
N ASN A 37 -0.34 -4.29 -5.47
CA ASN A 37 0.02 -2.86 -5.45
C ASN A 37 -0.45 -2.15 -4.18
N ALA A 38 -1.21 -2.81 -3.31
CA ALA A 38 -1.71 -2.24 -2.08
C ALA A 38 -0.63 -2.27 -0.98
N VAL A 39 -0.74 -1.36 -0.03
CA VAL A 39 0.09 -1.37 1.19
C VAL A 39 -0.55 -2.34 2.18
N CYS A 40 0.28 -3.19 2.82
CA CYS A 40 -0.20 -4.03 3.91
C CYS A 40 -0.68 -3.16 5.10
N PRO A 41 -1.88 -3.40 5.66
CA PRO A 41 -2.41 -2.58 6.75
C PRO A 41 -1.47 -2.41 7.95
N ALA A 42 -0.76 -3.48 8.33
CA ALA A 42 0.22 -3.42 9.42
C ALA A 42 1.42 -2.49 9.08
N GLN A 43 1.88 -2.50 7.82
CA GLN A 43 2.93 -1.59 7.35
C GLN A 43 2.44 -0.14 7.33
N ALA A 44 1.20 0.09 6.87
CA ALA A 44 0.58 1.41 6.88
C ALA A 44 0.45 1.95 8.31
N TYR A 45 -0.03 1.13 9.25
CA TYR A 45 -0.13 1.50 10.66
C TYR A 45 1.23 1.89 11.25
N ALA A 46 2.26 1.06 11.03
CA ALA A 46 3.62 1.36 11.50
C ALA A 46 4.17 2.67 10.92
N ALA A 47 3.95 2.92 9.62
CA ALA A 47 4.37 4.16 8.97
C ALA A 47 3.64 5.38 9.57
N LEU A 48 2.32 5.29 9.74
CA LEU A 48 1.52 6.37 10.31
C LEU A 48 1.90 6.68 11.76
N ALA A 49 2.24 5.67 12.56
CA ALA A 49 2.71 5.87 13.94
C ALA A 49 3.99 6.74 14.02
N VAL A 50 4.83 6.73 12.98
CA VAL A 50 6.04 7.57 12.89
C VAL A 50 5.77 8.92 12.24
N LEU A 51 4.97 8.94 11.16
CA LEU A 51 4.78 10.13 10.34
C LEU A 51 3.79 11.12 10.94
N VAL A 52 2.72 10.63 11.58
CA VAL A 52 1.68 11.51 12.14
C VAL A 52 2.26 12.45 13.21
N PRO A 53 3.00 12.00 14.24
CA PRO A 53 3.57 12.92 15.22
C PRO A 53 4.42 14.04 14.60
N ARG A 54 5.25 13.70 13.60
CA ARG A 54 6.12 14.65 12.88
C ARG A 54 5.35 15.69 12.09
N LEU A 55 4.17 15.32 11.57
CA LEU A 55 3.29 16.24 10.87
C LEU A 55 2.72 17.29 11.83
N HIS A 56 2.41 16.89 13.06
CA HIS A 56 1.86 17.76 14.10
C HIS A 56 2.93 18.59 14.85
N GLU A 57 4.17 18.11 14.92
CA GLU A 57 5.30 18.80 15.56
C GLU A 57 5.77 20.05 14.80
N GLY A 58 5.35 20.24 13.54
CA GLY A 58 5.61 21.45 12.77
C GLY A 58 7.09 21.81 12.71
N ALA A 59 7.87 21.12 11.87
CA ALA A 59 9.16 21.67 11.49
C ALA A 59 8.95 23.04 10.80
N PRO A 60 9.53 24.14 11.31
CA PRO A 60 9.51 25.40 10.58
C PRO A 60 10.21 25.22 9.22
N GLY A 61 9.44 25.45 8.15
CA GLY A 61 9.89 25.76 6.79
C GLY A 61 11.19 25.11 6.31
N ALA A 62 11.10 23.90 5.78
CA ALA A 62 11.90 23.52 4.63
C ALA A 62 11.04 22.59 3.78
N ALA A 63 10.54 23.10 2.66
CA ALA A 63 9.95 22.25 1.64
C ALA A 63 10.98 21.15 1.31
N PRO A 64 10.59 19.87 1.22
CA PRO A 64 11.49 18.86 0.72
C PRO A 64 11.84 19.26 -0.72
N THR A 65 13.04 19.81 -0.93
CA THR A 65 13.62 19.93 -2.26
C THR A 65 13.78 18.52 -2.75
N LEU A 66 12.84 18.08 -3.60
CA LEU A 66 13.05 16.90 -4.43
C LEU A 66 14.34 17.17 -5.19
N ASP A 67 15.37 16.41 -4.87
CA ASP A 67 16.59 16.39 -5.65
C ASP A 67 16.26 15.76 -7.00
N THR A 68 16.01 16.59 -8.00
CA THR A 68 15.78 16.17 -9.38
C THR A 68 17.09 15.87 -10.12
N SER A 69 18.25 15.92 -9.45
CA SER A 69 19.55 15.60 -10.06
C SER A 69 19.88 14.10 -10.06
N GLY A 70 19.00 13.28 -9.49
CA GLY A 70 19.10 11.82 -9.59
C GLY A 70 18.96 11.32 -11.04
N PRO A 71 19.43 10.10 -11.34
CA PRO A 71 19.57 9.55 -12.70
C PRO A 71 18.25 9.25 -13.43
N TYR A 72 17.13 9.75 -12.92
CA TYR A 72 15.78 9.56 -13.46
C TYR A 72 15.12 10.90 -13.88
N GLY A 73 15.88 11.99 -13.95
CA GLY A 73 15.47 13.28 -14.53
C GLY A 73 15.65 13.36 -16.03
#